data_AF-A0A7W0KGQ1-F1
#
_entry.id   AF-A0A7W0KGQ1-F1
#
_cell.length_a   1.000
_cell.length_b   1.000
_cell.length_c   1.000
_cell.angle_alpha   90.00
_cell.angle_beta   90.00
_cell.angle_gamma   90.00
#
_symmetry.space_group_name_H-M   'P 1'
#
loop_
_entity.id
_entity.type
_entity.pdbx_description
1 polymer ?
#
loop_
_entity_poly.entity_id
_entity_poly.type
_entity_poly.pdbx_seq_one_letter_code
_entity_poly.pdbx_strand_id
1 'polypeptide(L)'
;MGSDRAQFQEATPAASLPAPSPSVTELQEALANGETTVRELVEAAMARIDALDQQGATVNAVIEINPDALTIADELDAELASGTMRSPMHGIPVLIKDNIGTGDQMETTAGSLALVGLKAHTDSAVARQLREAGMVILGKTNLSEWANIRSFYASSGWSGRGGQTVNPYLLDRNASGSSSGSGAAAAAGYVAVTVGTETNGSIVSPAGNCGVVGIKPTVGLVSRVGVIPISHSQDTIGPMATSVASAAALLNVLAAPDPADAASNGEWPVFGSGEATPVASLAATPEVTIQPIPSYPQHPSGGIPEVDYTAALDPTGLQGARIGVLRGSTGFSPDADAVFEEAIAAMREAGAEIVDPVEIPSEADPAWGNDTLPVLEWELKAGLADYFAGFLPEGAPIASLADVIAFNDEHADEELQYFDQGIFVSAESRTGLDDPEYQATVLRLQYAGRDNGLDAALESNALDALIAPTNAPATKIDLVNGDFFIGGTSTLAAIAGYPLVTVPAGYRHGLPIGVTFMGGAFSEETLIRLAYAFEQQVQVWTAPSFVPGSVIPPEE
;
A
#
# COMPACT_ATOMS: atom_id res chain seq x y z
N MET A 1 39.62 -10.19 -37.54
CA MET A 1 40.49 -9.34 -36.71
C MET A 1 40.18 -7.90 -37.05
N GLY A 2 39.77 -7.11 -36.06
CA GLY A 2 39.33 -5.72 -36.23
C GLY A 2 38.14 -5.45 -35.32
N SER A 3 38.42 -5.26 -34.04
CA SER A 3 37.47 -4.99 -32.96
C SER A 3 37.06 -3.51 -32.97
N ASP A 4 35.78 -3.22 -33.21
CA ASP A 4 35.16 -1.98 -32.76
C ASP A 4 34.39 -2.29 -31.47
N ARG A 5 35.12 -2.23 -30.34
CA ARG A 5 34.47 -2.01 -29.04
C ARG A 5 34.10 -0.54 -29.01
N ALA A 6 32.80 -0.27 -29.09
CA ALA A 6 32.24 1.03 -28.78
C ALA A 6 32.81 1.52 -27.43
N GLN A 7 33.33 2.75 -27.45
CA GLN A 7 33.80 3.43 -26.26
C GLN A 7 32.61 3.58 -25.31
N PHE A 8 32.68 2.92 -24.16
CA PHE A 8 31.83 3.24 -23.03
C PHE A 8 32.11 4.69 -22.65
N GLN A 9 31.07 5.51 -22.72
CA GLN A 9 31.09 6.87 -22.23
C GLN A 9 31.32 6.77 -20.71
N GLU A 10 32.46 7.27 -20.24
CA GLU A 10 32.75 7.34 -18.81
C GLU A 10 31.61 8.11 -18.12
N ALA A 11 31.06 7.51 -17.07
CA ALA A 11 30.06 8.13 -16.22
C ALA A 11 30.57 9.50 -15.75
N THR A 12 29.72 10.51 -15.92
CA THR A 12 29.89 11.83 -15.31
C THR A 12 30.31 11.66 -13.84
N PRO A 13 31.31 12.41 -13.32
CA PRO A 13 31.65 12.31 -11.91
C PRO A 13 30.39 12.58 -11.10
N ALA A 14 30.04 11.68 -10.19
CA ALA A 14 28.92 11.88 -9.28
C ALA A 14 29.13 13.21 -8.55
N ALA A 15 28.37 14.24 -8.93
CA ALA A 15 27.98 15.21 -7.94
C ALA A 15 27.43 14.39 -6.77
N SER A 16 27.93 14.60 -5.56
CA SER A 16 27.43 13.87 -4.39
C SER A 16 25.92 14.07 -4.37
N LEU A 17 25.16 12.98 -4.60
CA LEU A 17 23.72 13.03 -4.51
C LEU A 17 23.36 13.63 -3.14
N PRO A 18 22.29 14.42 -3.03
CA PRO A 18 21.78 14.84 -1.73
C PRO A 18 21.68 13.62 -0.79
N ALA A 19 21.77 13.82 0.52
CA ALA A 19 21.55 12.73 1.46
C ALA A 19 20.06 12.28 1.41
N PRO A 20 19.74 11.00 1.65
CA PRO A 20 18.37 10.59 1.89
C PRO A 20 17.82 11.26 3.16
N SER A 21 16.50 11.40 3.23
CA SER A 21 15.81 11.85 4.45
C SER A 21 16.22 10.98 5.65
N PRO A 22 16.58 11.60 6.79
CA PRO A 22 16.67 10.89 8.07
C PRO A 22 15.34 10.26 8.47
N SER A 23 15.39 9.40 9.49
CA SER A 23 14.21 8.82 10.13
C SER A 23 13.36 9.88 10.83
N VAL A 24 12.09 9.55 11.12
CA VAL A 24 11.18 10.45 11.84
C VAL A 24 11.77 10.91 13.17
N THR A 25 12.38 10.00 13.94
CA THR A 25 13.00 10.32 15.23
C THR A 25 14.16 11.30 15.08
N GLU A 26 15.06 11.10 14.11
CA GLU A 26 16.17 12.02 13.86
C GLU A 26 15.69 13.42 13.43
N LEU A 27 14.64 13.47 12.61
CA LEU A 27 14.03 14.74 12.19
C LEU A 27 13.38 15.48 13.37
N GLN A 28 12.66 14.77 14.24
CA GLN A 28 12.07 15.34 15.46
C GLN A 28 13.14 15.88 16.40
N GLU A 29 14.23 15.14 16.61
CA GLU A 29 15.35 15.57 17.44
C GLU A 29 16.03 16.81 16.87
N ALA A 30 16.27 16.87 15.55
CA ALA A 30 16.86 18.02 14.89
C ALA A 30 15.98 19.28 15.03
N LEU A 31 14.66 19.16 14.87
CA LEU A 31 13.71 20.26 15.10
C LEU A 31 13.70 20.71 16.56
N ALA A 32 13.65 19.76 17.51
CA ALA A 32 13.62 20.06 18.95
C ALA A 32 14.90 20.74 19.44
N ASN A 33 16.05 20.39 18.86
CA ASN A 33 17.35 20.99 19.19
C ASN A 33 17.61 22.31 18.45
N GLY A 34 16.74 22.70 17.51
CA GLY A 34 16.93 23.87 16.65
C GLY A 34 18.10 23.72 15.67
N GLU A 35 18.44 22.49 15.30
CA GLU A 35 19.47 22.17 14.30
C GLU A 35 18.94 22.33 12.86
N THR A 36 17.62 22.28 12.69
CA THR A 36 16.89 22.52 11.45
C THR A 36 15.56 23.20 11.75
N THR A 37 14.94 23.76 10.72
CA THR A 37 13.57 24.28 10.69
C THR A 37 12.68 23.38 9.83
N VAL A 38 11.35 23.50 9.98
CA VAL A 38 10.37 22.80 9.12
C VAL A 38 10.58 23.21 7.67
N ARG A 39 10.82 24.51 7.42
CA ARG A 39 11.13 25.01 6.08
C ARG A 39 12.37 24.32 5.48
N GLU A 40 13.46 24.22 6.24
CA GLU A 40 14.69 23.56 5.76
C GLU A 40 14.47 22.07 5.46
N LEU A 41 13.64 21.37 6.24
CA LEU A 41 13.26 19.98 5.93
C LEU A 41 12.51 19.86 4.60
N VAL A 42 11.55 20.76 4.36
CA VAL A 42 10.79 20.80 3.10
C VAL A 42 11.69 21.16 1.92
N GLU A 43 12.56 22.16 2.07
CA GLU A 43 13.52 22.54 1.02
C GLU A 43 14.50 21.40 0.70
N ALA A 44 14.98 20.67 1.71
CA ALA A 44 15.83 19.50 1.51
C ALA A 44 15.11 18.37 0.76
N ALA A 45 13.86 18.09 1.12
CA ALA A 45 13.03 17.09 0.43
C ALA A 45 12.79 17.48 -1.05
N MET A 46 12.40 18.74 -1.31
CA MET A 46 12.21 19.26 -2.67
C MET A 46 13.49 19.19 -3.50
N ALA A 47 14.64 19.61 -2.95
CA ALA A 47 15.92 19.55 -3.64
C ALA A 47 16.32 18.11 -4.01
N ARG A 48 15.99 17.14 -3.15
CA ARG A 48 16.24 15.73 -3.43
C ARG A 48 15.32 15.18 -4.52
N ILE A 49 14.03 15.51 -4.47
CA ILE A 49 13.05 15.16 -5.52
C ILE A 49 13.52 15.74 -6.86
N ASP A 50 13.87 17.03 -6.90
CA ASP A 50 14.36 17.68 -8.12
C ASP A 50 15.58 16.97 -8.73
N ALA A 51 16.49 16.46 -7.89
CA ALA A 51 17.73 15.82 -8.33
C ALA A 51 17.55 14.38 -8.87
N LEU A 52 16.48 13.68 -8.48
CA LEU A 52 16.36 12.23 -8.65
C LEU A 52 15.05 11.79 -9.33
N ASP A 53 13.97 12.54 -9.17
CA ASP A 53 12.63 12.09 -9.54
C ASP A 53 12.31 12.37 -11.01
N GLN A 54 12.37 13.64 -11.39
CA GLN A 54 12.13 14.10 -12.77
C GLN A 54 13.43 14.39 -13.53
N GLN A 55 14.53 14.53 -12.80
CA GLN A 55 15.88 14.71 -13.34
C GLN A 55 16.78 13.58 -12.83
N GLY A 56 17.93 13.36 -13.47
CA GLY A 56 18.89 12.36 -12.99
C GLY A 56 18.41 10.92 -13.16
N ALA A 57 18.18 10.23 -12.04
CA ALA A 57 17.78 8.81 -12.01
C ALA A 57 16.38 8.57 -12.61
N THR A 58 15.56 9.62 -12.72
CA THR A 58 14.21 9.57 -13.30
C THR A 58 13.33 8.52 -12.63
N VAL A 59 13.29 8.52 -11.29
CA VAL A 59 12.46 7.59 -10.51
C VAL A 59 10.97 7.77 -10.81
N ASN A 60 10.56 9.02 -11.06
CA ASN A 60 9.20 9.40 -11.44
C ASN A 60 8.13 8.89 -10.46
N ALA A 61 8.40 9.04 -9.16
CA ALA A 61 7.54 8.67 -8.05
C ALA A 61 6.63 9.82 -7.59
N VAL A 62 6.96 11.08 -7.87
CA VAL A 62 6.16 12.25 -7.45
C VAL A 62 5.42 12.82 -8.65
N ILE A 63 4.08 12.78 -8.61
CA ILE A 63 3.24 13.26 -9.72
C ILE A 63 2.92 14.75 -9.59
N GLU A 64 2.91 15.29 -8.38
CA GLU A 64 2.63 16.70 -8.13
C GLU A 64 3.25 17.16 -6.81
N ILE A 65 3.84 18.36 -6.78
CA ILE A 65 4.31 19.01 -5.55
C ILE A 65 3.26 20.00 -5.08
N ASN A 66 3.02 20.05 -3.77
CA ASN A 66 2.13 21.02 -3.17
C ASN A 66 2.71 22.44 -3.34
N PRO A 67 2.06 23.35 -4.08
CA PRO A 67 2.57 24.70 -4.28
C PRO A 67 2.64 25.53 -2.99
N ASP A 68 1.89 25.15 -1.95
CA ASP A 68 1.84 25.83 -0.67
C ASP A 68 2.76 25.21 0.40
N ALA A 69 3.53 24.15 0.07
CA ALA A 69 4.35 23.40 1.03
C ALA A 69 5.29 24.28 1.88
N LEU A 70 5.99 25.23 1.24
CA LEU A 70 6.91 26.13 1.94
C LEU A 70 6.19 27.16 2.81
N THR A 71 5.00 27.62 2.39
CA THR A 71 4.17 28.52 3.20
C THR A 71 3.66 27.81 4.45
N ILE A 72 3.18 26.56 4.29
CA ILE A 72 2.75 25.71 5.40
C ILE A 72 3.92 25.45 6.36
N ALA A 73 5.12 25.22 5.82
CA ALA A 73 6.32 25.04 6.63
C ALA A 73 6.64 26.26 7.49
N ASP A 74 6.59 27.47 6.92
CA ASP A 74 6.79 28.73 7.66
C ASP A 74 5.76 28.91 8.79
N GLU A 75 4.50 28.52 8.56
CA GLU A 75 3.45 28.57 9.58
C GLU A 75 3.73 27.61 10.74
N LEU A 76 4.17 26.38 10.44
CA LEU A 76 4.52 25.37 11.44
C LEU A 76 5.78 25.76 12.23
N ASP A 77 6.76 26.41 11.59
CA ASP A 77 7.92 26.99 12.28
C ASP A 77 7.49 28.13 13.22
N ALA A 78 6.54 28.98 12.81
CA ALA A 78 6.00 30.03 13.67
C ALA A 78 5.24 29.45 14.89
N GLU A 79 4.53 28.32 14.71
CA GLU A 79 3.92 27.59 15.80
C GLU A 79 4.97 27.08 16.79
N LEU A 80 6.03 26.41 16.31
CA LEU A 80 7.13 25.93 17.16
C LEU A 80 7.79 27.09 17.92
N ALA A 81 8.06 28.21 17.25
CA ALA A 81 8.63 29.41 17.87
C ALA A 81 7.71 30.03 18.96
N SER A 82 6.39 29.82 18.85
CA SER A 82 5.40 30.23 19.85
C SER A 82 5.23 29.22 20.99
N GLY A 83 5.90 28.07 20.94
CA GLY A 83 5.76 26.97 21.89
C GLY A 83 4.58 26.04 21.61
N THR A 84 4.04 26.07 20.39
CA THR A 84 2.93 25.21 19.94
C THR A 84 3.48 24.05 19.12
N MET A 85 3.21 22.82 19.56
CA MET A 85 3.48 21.59 18.84
C MET A 85 2.19 20.78 18.77
N ARG A 86 1.73 20.43 17.56
CA ARG A 86 0.42 19.78 17.35
C ARG A 86 0.44 18.29 17.68
N SER A 87 1.54 17.60 17.34
CA SER A 87 1.76 16.19 17.61
C SER A 87 3.26 15.87 17.58
N PRO A 88 3.69 14.64 17.92
CA PRO A 88 5.06 14.20 17.64
C PRO A 88 5.45 14.38 16.15
N MET A 89 4.51 14.31 15.21
CA MET A 89 4.77 14.45 13.77
C MET A 89 4.79 15.91 13.28
N HIS A 90 4.76 16.90 14.18
CA HIS A 90 4.76 18.32 13.81
C HIS A 90 5.99 18.68 12.96
N GLY A 91 5.76 19.28 11.79
CA GLY A 91 6.79 19.71 10.87
C GLY A 91 7.35 18.61 9.95
N ILE A 92 6.95 17.36 10.11
CA ILE A 92 7.48 16.27 9.29
C ILE A 92 6.84 16.29 7.89
N PRO A 93 7.64 16.35 6.80
CA PRO A 93 7.11 16.25 5.44
C PRO A 93 6.60 14.84 5.12
N VAL A 94 5.48 14.75 4.41
CA VAL A 94 4.87 13.49 3.96
C VAL A 94 4.41 13.60 2.52
N LEU A 95 4.61 12.54 1.74
CA LEU A 95 4.00 12.38 0.42
C LEU A 95 2.83 11.40 0.51
N ILE A 96 1.72 11.72 -0.17
CA ILE A 96 0.51 10.90 -0.16
C ILE A 96 0.16 10.43 -1.56
N LYS A 97 -0.38 9.22 -1.71
CA LYS A 97 -0.80 8.70 -3.02
C LYS A 97 -1.85 9.59 -3.68
N ASP A 98 -1.78 9.75 -5.00
CA ASP A 98 -2.64 10.65 -5.79
C ASP A 98 -4.13 10.22 -5.90
N ASN A 99 -4.53 9.14 -5.22
CA ASN A 99 -5.94 8.83 -4.99
C ASN A 99 -6.47 9.36 -3.64
N ILE A 100 -5.63 10.01 -2.83
CA ILE A 100 -6.02 10.61 -1.54
C ILE A 100 -6.37 12.09 -1.75
N GLY A 101 -7.65 12.42 -1.59
CA GLY A 101 -8.20 13.75 -1.80
C GLY A 101 -7.61 14.81 -0.88
N THR A 102 -7.24 15.97 -1.44
CA THR A 102 -6.95 17.20 -0.69
C THR A 102 -7.84 18.34 -1.19
N GLY A 103 -8.34 19.15 -0.27
CA GLY A 103 -9.15 20.33 -0.55
C GLY A 103 -8.31 21.58 -0.81
N ASP A 104 -7.13 21.42 -1.39
CA ASP A 104 -6.15 22.46 -1.62
C ASP A 104 -5.84 22.64 -3.12
N GLN A 105 -4.66 23.17 -3.45
CA GLN A 105 -4.28 23.43 -4.83
C GLN A 105 -3.77 22.21 -5.58
N MET A 106 -3.54 21.07 -4.93
CA MET A 106 -3.15 19.85 -5.63
C MET A 106 -4.34 19.19 -6.30
N GLU A 107 -4.08 18.38 -7.32
CA GLU A 107 -5.09 17.51 -7.92
C GLU A 107 -5.17 16.17 -7.17
N THR A 108 -6.21 15.40 -7.44
CA THR A 108 -6.36 14.02 -6.97
C THR A 108 -6.96 13.23 -8.13
N THR A 109 -6.07 12.60 -8.90
CA THR A 109 -6.43 12.13 -10.25
C THR A 109 -6.47 10.62 -10.38
N ALA A 110 -6.04 9.89 -9.34
CA ALA A 110 -5.73 8.47 -9.45
C ALA A 110 -4.82 8.15 -10.66
N GLY A 111 -3.99 9.11 -11.07
CA GLY A 111 -3.11 9.03 -12.23
C GLY A 111 -3.78 9.27 -13.60
N SER A 112 -5.10 9.49 -13.68
CA SER A 112 -5.81 9.62 -14.96
C SER A 112 -5.98 11.07 -15.41
N LEU A 113 -5.90 11.28 -16.73
CA LEU A 113 -6.17 12.56 -17.37
C LEU A 113 -7.64 12.98 -17.25
N ALA A 114 -8.55 12.02 -17.04
CA ALA A 114 -9.99 12.29 -16.89
C ALA A 114 -10.31 13.19 -15.69
N LEU A 115 -9.45 13.18 -14.65
CA LEU A 115 -9.65 13.93 -13.42
C LEU A 115 -8.78 15.19 -13.32
N VAL A 116 -7.93 15.47 -14.32
CA VAL A 116 -7.09 16.67 -14.34
C VAL A 116 -7.97 17.92 -14.35
N GLY A 117 -7.64 18.88 -13.49
CA GLY A 117 -8.44 20.10 -13.26
C GLY A 117 -9.69 19.93 -12.39
N LEU A 118 -10.07 18.70 -12.01
CA LEU A 118 -11.23 18.41 -11.15
C LEU A 118 -10.80 18.32 -9.67
N LYS A 119 -10.24 19.41 -9.13
CA LYS A 119 -9.76 19.44 -7.74
C LYS A 119 -10.89 19.17 -6.74
N ALA A 120 -10.61 18.34 -5.74
CA ALA A 120 -11.57 18.08 -4.68
C ALA A 120 -11.86 19.35 -3.87
N HIS A 121 -13.13 19.55 -3.46
CA HIS A 121 -13.52 20.74 -2.70
C HIS A 121 -13.19 20.67 -1.21
N THR A 122 -12.84 19.49 -0.68
CA THR A 122 -12.51 19.28 0.73
C THR A 122 -11.43 18.22 0.89
N ASP A 123 -10.66 18.32 1.99
CA ASP A 123 -9.72 17.26 2.37
C ASP A 123 -10.44 15.92 2.62
N SER A 124 -9.78 14.83 2.24
CA SER A 124 -10.07 13.50 2.78
C SER A 124 -9.88 13.49 4.30
N ALA A 125 -10.45 12.49 4.99
CA ALA A 125 -10.23 12.32 6.42
C ALA A 125 -8.73 12.18 6.76
N VAL A 126 -7.99 11.44 5.93
CA VAL A 126 -6.54 11.26 6.04
C VAL A 126 -5.78 12.57 5.86
N ALA A 127 -6.06 13.34 4.80
CA ALA A 127 -5.39 14.62 4.58
C ALA A 127 -5.64 15.60 5.75
N ARG A 128 -6.89 15.63 6.25
CA ARG A 128 -7.24 16.44 7.43
C ARG A 128 -6.45 16.01 8.67
N GLN A 129 -6.37 14.72 8.97
CA GLN A 129 -5.60 14.19 10.11
C GLN A 129 -4.11 14.54 10.04
N LEU A 130 -3.49 14.42 8.85
CA LEU A 130 -2.09 14.80 8.65
C LEU A 130 -1.86 16.29 8.96
N ARG A 131 -2.77 17.17 8.51
CA ARG A 131 -2.69 18.61 8.82
C ARG A 131 -2.95 18.92 10.29
N GLU A 132 -3.93 18.26 10.90
CA GLU A 132 -4.24 18.39 12.33
C GLU A 132 -3.04 17.96 13.20
N ALA A 133 -2.31 16.93 12.77
CA ALA A 133 -1.06 16.49 13.39
C ALA A 133 0.13 17.45 13.15
N GLY A 134 -0.03 18.47 12.31
CA GLY A 134 1.01 19.45 11.99
C GLY A 134 2.02 18.96 10.97
N MET A 135 1.68 17.99 10.13
CA MET A 135 2.55 17.52 9.06
C MET A 135 2.46 18.41 7.81
N VAL A 136 3.53 18.44 7.01
CA VAL A 136 3.52 19.10 5.69
C VAL A 136 3.21 18.05 4.63
N ILE A 137 2.02 18.10 4.04
CA ILE A 137 1.73 17.32 2.82
C ILE A 137 2.53 17.95 1.68
N LEU A 138 3.69 17.36 1.38
CA LEU A 138 4.68 17.86 0.43
C LEU A 138 4.18 17.76 -1.02
N GLY A 139 3.36 16.76 -1.32
CA GLY A 139 2.94 16.46 -2.67
C GLY A 139 2.22 15.12 -2.78
N LYS A 140 1.91 14.77 -4.02
CA LYS A 140 1.25 13.54 -4.44
C LYS A 140 2.25 12.57 -5.06
N THR A 141 2.18 11.30 -4.69
CA THR A 141 2.94 10.25 -5.36
C THR A 141 2.16 9.64 -6.52
N ASN A 142 2.88 9.28 -7.59
CA ASN A 142 2.33 8.54 -8.71
C ASN A 142 1.90 7.12 -8.27
N LEU A 143 1.06 6.48 -9.07
CA LEU A 143 0.50 5.16 -8.82
C LEU A 143 0.29 4.41 -10.13
N SER A 144 0.07 3.09 -10.05
CA SER A 144 -0.65 2.41 -11.14
C SER A 144 -2.02 3.05 -11.27
N GLU A 145 -2.37 3.50 -12.47
CA GLU A 145 -3.60 4.25 -12.71
C GLU A 145 -4.85 3.55 -12.17
N TRP A 146 -5.75 4.33 -11.57
CA TRP A 146 -6.97 3.84 -10.92
C TRP A 146 -6.68 2.71 -9.93
N ALA A 147 -5.57 2.84 -9.21
CA ALA A 147 -5.08 1.85 -8.26
C ALA A 147 -4.97 0.42 -8.86
N ASN A 148 -4.59 0.33 -10.14
CA ASN A 148 -4.40 -0.90 -10.93
C ASN A 148 -5.69 -1.67 -11.30
N ILE A 149 -6.87 -1.08 -11.19
CA ILE A 149 -8.16 -1.74 -11.48
C ILE A 149 -8.73 -1.41 -12.86
N ARG A 150 -7.89 -0.89 -13.79
CA ARG A 150 -8.32 -0.51 -15.14
C ARG A 150 -8.28 -1.66 -16.15
N SER A 151 -7.16 -2.41 -16.18
CA SER A 151 -6.87 -3.42 -17.20
C SER A 151 -6.28 -4.69 -16.60
N PHE A 152 -6.52 -5.82 -17.27
CA PHE A 152 -5.86 -7.10 -16.99
C PHE A 152 -4.39 -7.14 -17.44
N TYR A 153 -3.95 -6.16 -18.23
CA TYR A 153 -2.62 -6.08 -18.84
C TYR A 153 -1.83 -4.86 -18.36
N ALA A 154 -2.24 -4.25 -17.26
CA ALA A 154 -1.59 -3.06 -16.73
C ALA A 154 -0.12 -3.34 -16.38
N SER A 155 0.71 -2.30 -16.52
CA SER A 155 2.08 -2.30 -15.99
C SER A 155 2.12 -1.47 -14.73
N SER A 156 2.60 -2.07 -13.64
CA SER A 156 2.61 -1.43 -12.33
C SER A 156 3.45 -0.16 -12.30
N GLY A 157 2.90 0.89 -11.69
CA GLY A 157 3.51 2.21 -11.56
C GLY A 157 3.33 3.10 -12.79
N TRP A 158 2.63 2.65 -13.83
CA TRP A 158 2.25 3.52 -14.95
C TRP A 158 0.91 4.23 -14.70
N SER A 159 0.85 5.50 -15.06
CA SER A 159 -0.41 6.24 -15.23
C SER A 159 -0.35 7.20 -16.41
N GLY A 160 -1.51 7.58 -16.97
CA GLY A 160 -1.60 8.51 -18.08
C GLY A 160 -1.04 9.89 -17.74
N ARG A 161 -1.34 10.41 -16.55
CA ARG A 161 -0.86 11.71 -16.06
C ARG A 161 0.59 11.65 -15.59
N GLY A 162 0.96 10.64 -14.81
CA GLY A 162 2.25 10.57 -14.12
C GLY A 162 3.33 9.82 -14.87
N GLY A 163 3.00 9.08 -15.92
CA GLY A 163 3.94 8.19 -16.62
C GLY A 163 4.34 7.01 -15.74
N GLN A 164 5.52 6.44 -16.03
CA GLN A 164 6.02 5.22 -15.37
C GLN A 164 6.91 5.54 -14.17
N THR A 165 6.51 5.16 -12.96
CA THR A 165 7.39 5.07 -11.79
C THR A 165 8.30 3.85 -11.90
N VAL A 166 9.59 3.99 -11.58
CA VAL A 166 10.56 2.90 -11.61
C VAL A 166 11.09 2.54 -10.22
N ASN A 167 11.63 1.33 -10.08
CA ASN A 167 12.26 0.89 -8.84
C ASN A 167 13.59 1.62 -8.62
N PRO A 168 13.80 2.30 -7.48
CA PRO A 168 15.05 3.02 -7.21
C PRO A 168 16.31 2.16 -7.13
N TYR A 169 16.21 0.84 -6.90
CA TYR A 169 17.37 -0.05 -6.87
C TYR A 169 17.85 -0.43 -8.26
N LEU A 170 16.92 -0.65 -9.20
CA LEU A 170 17.19 -0.94 -10.61
C LEU A 170 16.17 -0.25 -11.51
N LEU A 171 16.62 0.74 -12.27
CA LEU A 171 15.74 1.69 -12.96
C LEU A 171 14.96 1.13 -14.17
N ASP A 172 15.19 -0.13 -14.58
CA ASP A 172 14.34 -0.83 -15.56
C ASP A 172 13.38 -1.85 -14.92
N ARG A 173 13.25 -1.83 -13.59
CA ARG A 173 12.32 -2.67 -12.83
C ARG A 173 11.12 -1.88 -12.36
N ASN A 174 9.95 -2.52 -12.32
CA ASN A 174 8.76 -1.88 -11.77
C ASN A 174 8.89 -1.72 -10.24
N ALA A 175 8.23 -0.70 -9.69
CA ALA A 175 8.15 -0.48 -8.25
C ALA A 175 7.04 -1.33 -7.58
N SER A 176 6.52 -2.36 -8.27
CA SER A 176 5.19 -2.93 -8.03
C SER A 176 4.11 -1.85 -7.96
N GLY A 177 2.93 -2.15 -7.41
CA GLY A 177 1.83 -1.22 -7.33
C GLY A 177 0.66 -1.71 -6.47
N SER A 178 -0.39 -0.91 -6.31
CA SER A 178 -0.56 0.38 -6.98
C SER A 178 0.07 1.58 -6.25
N SER A 179 0.50 1.49 -4.99
CA SER A 179 1.19 2.60 -4.29
C SER A 179 2.67 2.72 -4.71
N SER A 180 2.94 2.64 -6.01
CA SER A 180 4.26 2.56 -6.63
C SER A 180 5.12 3.76 -6.27
N GLY A 181 4.59 4.97 -6.43
CA GLY A 181 5.30 6.21 -6.10
C GLY A 181 5.55 6.34 -4.59
N SER A 182 4.62 5.92 -3.73
CA SER A 182 4.85 5.96 -2.27
C SER A 182 6.00 5.04 -1.86
N GLY A 183 6.03 3.79 -2.37
CA GLY A 183 7.14 2.86 -2.12
C GLY A 183 8.47 3.38 -2.67
N ALA A 184 8.48 3.85 -3.92
CA ALA A 184 9.69 4.36 -4.56
C ALA A 184 10.19 5.65 -3.91
N ALA A 185 9.32 6.58 -3.50
CA ALA A 185 9.70 7.83 -2.83
C ALA A 185 10.26 7.58 -1.43
N ALA A 186 9.69 6.64 -0.67
CA ALA A 186 10.24 6.22 0.62
C ALA A 186 11.63 5.58 0.44
N ALA A 187 11.78 4.67 -0.50
CA ALA A 187 13.06 4.00 -0.78
C ALA A 187 14.13 4.98 -1.27
N ALA A 188 13.77 5.87 -2.18
CA ALA A 188 14.64 6.93 -2.66
C ALA A 188 14.96 7.97 -1.57
N GLY A 189 14.30 7.93 -0.41
CA GLY A 189 14.55 8.81 0.73
C GLY A 189 14.12 10.25 0.49
N TYR A 190 13.07 10.49 -0.31
CA TYR A 190 12.54 11.84 -0.55
C TYR A 190 11.95 12.47 0.71
N VAL A 191 11.30 11.64 1.53
CA VAL A 191 10.71 11.98 2.83
C VAL A 191 10.84 10.76 3.75
N ALA A 192 10.74 10.96 5.06
CA ALA A 192 10.84 9.88 6.04
C ALA A 192 9.64 8.91 5.99
N VAL A 193 8.46 9.42 5.61
CA VAL A 193 7.21 8.65 5.58
C VAL A 193 6.36 9.04 4.38
N THR A 194 5.66 8.05 3.83
CA THR A 194 4.67 8.22 2.76
C THR A 194 3.37 7.49 3.10
N VAL A 195 2.28 7.85 2.44
CA VAL A 195 0.98 7.20 2.60
C VAL A 195 0.61 6.47 1.31
N GLY A 196 0.23 5.19 1.44
CA GLY A 196 -0.30 4.37 0.36
C GLY A 196 -1.74 3.92 0.65
N THR A 197 -2.36 3.28 -0.34
CA THR A 197 -3.67 2.64 -0.20
C THR A 197 -3.61 1.21 -0.68
N GLU A 198 -4.34 0.32 -0.02
CA GLU A 198 -4.41 -1.09 -0.39
C GLU A 198 -5.84 -1.61 -0.45
N THR A 199 -6.16 -2.19 -1.61
CA THR A 199 -7.29 -3.10 -1.80
C THR A 199 -6.80 -4.54 -1.66
N ASN A 200 -5.79 -4.92 -2.46
CA ASN A 200 -5.07 -6.18 -2.35
C ASN A 200 -3.62 -5.97 -2.80
N GLY A 201 -2.67 -6.05 -1.86
CA GLY A 201 -1.22 -5.94 -2.11
C GLY A 201 -0.69 -4.54 -2.39
N SER A 202 -1.55 -3.55 -2.60
CA SER A 202 -1.14 -2.22 -3.08
C SER A 202 -0.36 -1.34 -2.10
N ILE A 203 -0.14 -1.75 -0.85
CA ILE A 203 0.84 -1.20 0.10
C ILE A 203 2.00 -2.18 0.27
N VAL A 204 1.71 -3.43 0.64
CA VAL A 204 2.76 -4.39 1.01
C VAL A 204 3.60 -4.83 -0.20
N SER A 205 3.00 -4.94 -1.38
CA SER A 205 3.74 -5.33 -2.59
C SER A 205 4.75 -4.27 -3.03
N PRO A 206 4.38 -2.98 -3.23
CA PRO A 206 5.37 -1.94 -3.54
C PRO A 206 6.35 -1.69 -2.39
N ALA A 207 5.94 -1.86 -1.13
CA ALA A 207 6.88 -1.80 -0.01
C ALA A 207 7.95 -2.91 -0.10
N GLY A 208 7.54 -4.17 -0.32
CA GLY A 208 8.44 -5.30 -0.47
C GLY A 208 9.41 -5.15 -1.66
N ASN A 209 8.92 -4.71 -2.82
CA ASN A 209 9.76 -4.52 -4.02
C ASN A 209 10.67 -3.28 -3.93
N CYS A 210 10.27 -2.26 -3.20
CA CYS A 210 11.09 -1.06 -2.96
C CYS A 210 11.91 -1.17 -1.68
N GLY A 211 11.93 -2.32 -1.00
CA GLY A 211 12.74 -2.52 0.20
C GLY A 211 12.39 -1.53 1.31
N VAL A 212 11.12 -1.26 1.54
CA VAL A 212 10.64 -0.41 2.65
C VAL A 212 9.60 -1.16 3.47
N VAL A 213 9.29 -0.63 4.65
CA VAL A 213 8.19 -1.12 5.50
C VAL A 213 6.87 -0.61 4.93
N GLY A 214 5.87 -1.48 4.91
CA GLY A 214 4.50 -1.13 4.56
C GLY A 214 3.52 -1.76 5.55
N ILE A 215 2.63 -0.95 6.12
CA ILE A 215 1.58 -1.42 7.01
C ILE A 215 0.24 -1.27 6.29
N LYS A 216 -0.42 -2.39 6.00
CA LYS A 216 -1.83 -2.40 5.63
C LYS A 216 -2.63 -2.61 6.91
N PRO A 217 -3.36 -1.62 7.45
CA PRO A 217 -4.13 -1.86 8.67
C PRO A 217 -5.40 -2.67 8.41
N THR A 218 -6.06 -3.02 9.51
CA THR A 218 -7.43 -3.54 9.50
C THR A 218 -8.35 -2.55 8.79
N VAL A 219 -9.25 -3.05 7.96
CA VAL A 219 -10.27 -2.21 7.29
C VAL A 219 -11.12 -1.52 8.37
N GLY A 220 -11.25 -0.20 8.26
CA GLY A 220 -11.95 0.63 9.26
C GLY A 220 -11.05 1.23 10.35
N LEU A 221 -9.78 0.81 10.50
CA LEU A 221 -8.84 1.49 11.40
C LEU A 221 -8.49 2.92 10.91
N VAL A 222 -8.37 3.08 9.60
CA VAL A 222 -8.12 4.37 8.95
C VAL A 222 -9.28 4.67 8.02
N SER A 223 -9.86 5.87 8.16
CA SER A 223 -11.01 6.30 7.34
C SER A 223 -10.66 6.36 5.85
N ARG A 224 -11.56 5.84 5.01
CA ARG A 224 -11.47 5.92 3.54
C ARG A 224 -12.21 7.13 2.95
N VAL A 225 -12.83 7.97 3.78
CA VAL A 225 -13.61 9.14 3.32
C VAL A 225 -12.73 10.10 2.52
N GLY A 226 -13.13 10.38 1.27
CA GLY A 226 -12.42 11.28 0.36
C GLY A 226 -11.21 10.67 -0.34
N VAL A 227 -11.07 9.35 -0.33
CA VAL A 227 -10.11 8.60 -1.14
C VAL A 227 -10.84 8.00 -2.34
N ILE A 228 -10.27 8.11 -3.55
CA ILE A 228 -10.84 7.48 -4.75
C ILE A 228 -10.81 5.95 -4.53
N PRO A 229 -11.99 5.28 -4.46
CA PRO A 229 -12.08 3.91 -3.97
C PRO A 229 -11.93 2.86 -5.07
N ILE A 230 -11.73 1.62 -4.64
CA ILE A 230 -12.04 0.40 -5.39
C ILE A 230 -13.13 -0.39 -4.66
N SER A 231 -12.89 -0.76 -3.40
CA SER A 231 -13.71 -1.73 -2.68
C SER A 231 -13.88 -1.32 -1.23
N HIS A 232 -15.12 -0.99 -0.84
CA HIS A 232 -15.44 -0.68 0.55
C HIS A 232 -15.29 -1.89 1.48
N SER A 233 -15.22 -3.12 0.96
CA SER A 233 -14.94 -4.33 1.74
C SER A 233 -13.46 -4.56 2.05
N GLN A 234 -12.54 -4.00 1.25
CA GLN A 234 -11.10 -4.32 1.32
C GLN A 234 -10.19 -3.10 1.43
N ASP A 235 -10.62 -1.93 0.94
CA ASP A 235 -9.82 -0.72 0.91
C ASP A 235 -9.45 -0.24 2.30
N THR A 236 -8.19 0.10 2.44
CA THR A 236 -7.62 0.77 3.60
C THR A 236 -6.42 1.63 3.21
N ILE A 237 -6.06 2.56 4.10
CA ILE A 237 -4.98 3.52 3.91
C ILE A 237 -3.92 3.21 4.96
N GLY A 238 -2.65 3.23 4.57
CA GLY A 238 -1.57 2.83 5.48
C GLY A 238 -0.23 3.50 5.21
N PRO A 239 0.64 3.52 6.23
CA PRO A 239 1.95 4.13 6.14
C PRO A 239 2.96 3.24 5.40
N MET A 240 3.90 3.90 4.73
CA MET A 240 5.10 3.29 4.15
C MET A 240 6.33 4.12 4.55
N ALA A 241 7.39 3.47 5.02
CA ALA A 241 8.59 4.14 5.53
C ALA A 241 9.81 3.23 5.47
N THR A 242 11.02 3.77 5.61
CA THR A 242 12.26 2.97 5.66
C THR A 242 12.46 2.20 6.96
N SER A 243 11.66 2.50 8.01
CA SER A 243 11.69 1.77 9.27
C SER A 243 10.31 1.51 9.88
N VAL A 244 10.19 0.44 10.65
CA VAL A 244 8.95 0.08 11.38
C VAL A 244 8.59 1.17 12.37
N ALA A 245 9.58 1.78 13.03
CA ALA A 245 9.35 2.90 13.95
C ALA A 245 8.69 4.10 13.26
N SER A 246 9.18 4.49 12.07
CA SER A 246 8.61 5.60 11.31
C SER A 246 7.20 5.29 10.77
N ALA A 247 6.98 4.05 10.33
CA ALA A 247 5.66 3.59 9.88
C ALA A 247 4.64 3.58 11.04
N ALA A 248 5.03 3.10 12.22
CA ALA A 248 4.19 3.09 13.42
C ALA A 248 3.87 4.52 13.90
N ALA A 249 4.84 5.44 13.86
CA ALA A 249 4.62 6.84 14.19
C ALA A 249 3.60 7.52 13.26
N LEU A 250 3.63 7.21 11.96
CA LEU A 250 2.62 7.68 11.01
C LEU A 250 1.27 6.98 11.23
N LEU A 251 1.23 5.69 11.59
CA LEU A 251 -0.02 5.00 11.88
C LEU A 251 -0.78 5.64 13.04
N ASN A 252 -0.09 6.12 14.08
CA ASN A 252 -0.70 6.88 15.18
C ASN A 252 -1.42 8.16 14.73
N VAL A 253 -1.02 8.76 13.60
CA VAL A 253 -1.71 9.92 13.02
C VAL A 253 -2.93 9.49 12.22
N LEU A 254 -2.81 8.38 11.48
CA LEU A 254 -3.84 7.90 10.54
C LEU A 254 -4.99 7.14 11.24
N ALA A 255 -4.69 6.41 12.32
CA ALA A 255 -5.64 5.59 13.03
C ALA A 255 -6.56 6.46 13.90
N ALA A 256 -7.73 6.80 13.38
CA ALA A 256 -8.71 7.59 14.11
C ALA A 256 -10.15 7.24 13.69
N PRO A 257 -11.10 7.20 14.65
CA PRO A 257 -12.51 6.99 14.33
C PRO A 257 -13.06 8.07 13.41
N ASP A 258 -13.83 7.65 12.43
CA ASP A 258 -14.57 8.56 11.55
C ASP A 258 -16.02 8.10 11.41
N PRO A 259 -17.00 8.84 11.98
CA PRO A 259 -18.40 8.47 11.84
C PRO A 259 -18.91 8.54 10.40
N ALA A 260 -18.20 9.21 9.48
CA ALA A 260 -18.55 9.24 8.07
C ALA A 260 -18.09 7.98 7.30
N ASP A 261 -17.25 7.13 7.89
CA ASP A 261 -16.88 5.83 7.33
C ASP A 261 -17.59 4.70 8.08
N ALA A 262 -18.47 3.99 7.39
CA ALA A 262 -19.20 2.84 7.95
C ALA A 262 -18.24 1.78 8.55
N ALA A 263 -17.10 1.53 7.89
CA ALA A 263 -16.13 0.53 8.36
C ALA A 263 -15.50 0.92 9.72
N SER A 264 -15.27 2.21 9.96
CA SER A 264 -14.75 2.73 11.24
C SER A 264 -15.76 2.61 12.39
N ASN A 265 -17.04 2.45 12.08
CA ASN A 265 -18.11 2.26 13.06
C ASN A 265 -18.41 0.77 13.33
N GLY A 266 -17.61 -0.15 12.79
CA GLY A 266 -17.87 -1.58 12.87
C GLY A 266 -18.99 -2.07 11.94
N GLU A 267 -19.46 -1.22 11.03
CA GLU A 267 -20.38 -1.59 9.95
C GLU A 267 -19.59 -2.12 8.75
N TRP A 268 -19.02 -3.31 8.95
CA TRP A 268 -18.41 -4.06 7.86
C TRP A 268 -19.54 -4.63 6.97
N PRO A 269 -19.41 -4.63 5.64
CA PRO A 269 -20.27 -5.47 4.80
C PRO A 269 -20.00 -6.90 5.26
N VAL A 270 -20.88 -7.73 5.82
CA VAL A 270 -22.32 -7.70 6.00
C VAL A 270 -22.62 -8.48 7.28
N PHE A 271 -23.34 -7.86 8.23
CA PHE A 271 -24.42 -8.55 8.96
C PHE A 271 -25.60 -7.57 9.11
N GLY A 272 -26.43 -7.51 8.07
CA GLY A 272 -27.83 -7.17 8.31
C GLY A 272 -28.42 -8.19 9.29
N SER A 273 -29.27 -7.76 10.21
CA SER A 273 -29.92 -8.59 11.22
C SER A 273 -30.95 -9.62 10.66
N GLY A 274 -30.85 -9.96 9.38
CA GLY A 274 -31.72 -10.92 8.70
C GLY A 274 -30.98 -12.22 8.41
N GLU A 275 -31.65 -13.36 8.68
CA GLU A 275 -31.18 -14.68 8.30
C GLU A 275 -30.88 -14.74 6.79
N ALA A 276 -29.60 -14.82 6.42
CA ALA A 276 -29.22 -15.09 5.04
C ALA A 276 -29.57 -16.55 4.70
N THR A 277 -30.38 -16.74 3.66
CA THR A 277 -30.68 -18.08 3.13
C THR A 277 -29.54 -18.51 2.22
N PRO A 278 -29.02 -19.76 2.29
CA PRO A 278 -27.97 -20.22 1.39
C PRO A 278 -28.45 -20.13 -0.07
N VAL A 279 -27.77 -19.33 -0.89
CA VAL A 279 -28.03 -19.30 -2.34
C VAL A 279 -27.14 -20.34 -2.99
N ALA A 280 -27.75 -21.34 -3.64
CA ALA A 280 -27.02 -22.33 -4.42
C ALA A 280 -26.38 -21.64 -5.64
N SER A 281 -25.09 -21.89 -5.86
CA SER A 281 -24.36 -21.46 -7.06
C SER A 281 -25.08 -21.93 -8.33
N LEU A 282 -25.31 -21.00 -9.27
CA LEU A 282 -25.84 -21.26 -10.61
C LEU A 282 -24.71 -21.15 -11.66
N ALA A 283 -23.72 -22.05 -11.63
CA ALA A 283 -23.06 -22.57 -12.85
C ALA A 283 -22.09 -23.74 -12.59
N ALA A 284 -22.56 -24.94 -12.91
CA ALA A 284 -21.85 -26.07 -13.55
C ALA A 284 -20.45 -26.53 -13.03
N THR A 285 -20.37 -27.07 -11.81
CA THR A 285 -19.53 -28.27 -11.47
C THR A 285 -20.07 -28.94 -10.19
N PRO A 286 -19.77 -30.23 -9.89
CA PRO A 286 -20.67 -31.10 -9.12
C PRO A 286 -20.89 -30.62 -7.68
N GLU A 287 -22.12 -30.83 -7.20
CA GLU A 287 -22.66 -30.53 -5.86
C GLU A 287 -21.61 -30.32 -4.76
N VAL A 288 -21.07 -29.10 -4.68
CA VAL A 288 -20.41 -28.63 -3.46
C VAL A 288 -21.55 -28.30 -2.50
N THR A 289 -21.72 -29.15 -1.49
CA THR A 289 -22.65 -28.88 -0.40
C THR A 289 -22.10 -27.67 0.35
N ILE A 290 -22.65 -26.47 0.09
CA ILE A 290 -22.33 -25.29 0.89
C ILE A 290 -22.87 -25.56 2.30
N GLN A 291 -21.97 -25.74 3.26
CA GLN A 291 -22.35 -25.81 4.67
C GLN A 291 -23.05 -24.48 5.03
N PRO A 292 -24.11 -24.50 5.84
CA PRO A 292 -24.69 -23.27 6.37
C PRO A 292 -23.58 -22.43 7.00
N ILE A 293 -23.43 -21.18 6.56
CA ILE A 293 -22.45 -20.25 7.15
C ILE A 293 -22.84 -20.10 8.62
N PRO A 294 -21.97 -20.47 9.59
CA PRO A 294 -22.27 -20.30 11.00
C PRO A 294 -22.61 -18.85 11.33
N SER A 295 -23.48 -18.63 12.32
CA SER A 295 -23.70 -17.29 12.88
C SER A 295 -22.38 -16.75 13.42
N TYR A 296 -21.84 -15.72 12.78
CA TYR A 296 -20.55 -15.14 13.15
C TYR A 296 -20.66 -14.47 14.53
N PRO A 297 -19.70 -14.68 15.44
CA PRO A 297 -19.61 -13.89 16.66
C PRO A 297 -19.38 -12.45 16.24
N GLN A 298 -20.28 -11.54 16.65
CA GLN A 298 -20.18 -10.11 16.38
C GLN A 298 -18.74 -9.64 16.49
N HIS A 299 -18.22 -9.01 15.42
CA HIS A 299 -17.00 -8.21 15.49
C HIS A 299 -17.07 -7.37 16.78
N PRO A 300 -16.01 -7.25 17.59
CA PRO A 300 -16.08 -6.53 18.86
C PRO A 300 -16.77 -5.18 18.62
N SER A 301 -17.91 -5.00 19.29
CA SER A 301 -18.75 -3.80 19.21
C SER A 301 -18.13 -2.62 19.97
N GLY A 302 -16.80 -2.58 20.04
CA GLY A 302 -16.02 -1.47 20.56
C GLY A 302 -15.29 -0.89 19.37
N GLY A 303 -15.43 0.42 19.13
CA GLY A 303 -14.78 1.09 18.00
C GLY A 303 -13.25 0.92 17.99
N ILE A 304 -12.60 1.67 17.11
CA ILE A 304 -11.15 1.62 16.91
C ILE A 304 -10.39 1.63 18.26
N PRO A 305 -9.50 0.66 18.52
CA PRO A 305 -8.69 0.63 19.73
C PRO A 305 -7.87 1.92 19.89
N GLU A 306 -7.90 2.52 21.08
CA GLU A 306 -6.96 3.60 21.43
C GLU A 306 -5.59 2.99 21.75
N VAL A 307 -4.72 2.92 20.75
CA VAL A 307 -3.38 2.31 20.84
C VAL A 307 -2.33 3.34 20.40
N ASP A 308 -1.25 3.43 21.16
CA ASP A 308 -0.01 4.07 20.70
C ASP A 308 0.89 2.99 20.10
N TYR A 309 0.95 2.93 18.77
CA TYR A 309 1.73 1.93 18.05
C TYR A 309 3.24 2.09 18.24
N THR A 310 3.73 3.27 18.64
CA THR A 310 5.15 3.45 18.97
C THR A 310 5.51 2.83 20.33
N ALA A 311 4.54 2.61 21.21
CA ALA A 311 4.76 1.88 22.46
C ALA A 311 4.99 0.38 22.24
N ALA A 312 4.64 -0.15 21.07
CA ALA A 312 4.85 -1.54 20.68
C ALA A 312 6.28 -1.82 20.17
N LEU A 313 7.12 -0.78 20.03
CA LEU A 313 8.50 -0.90 19.52
C LEU A 313 9.43 -1.55 20.56
N ASP A 314 9.37 -2.87 20.63
CA ASP A 314 10.17 -3.70 21.52
C ASP A 314 11.17 -4.56 20.73
N PRO A 315 12.49 -4.34 20.83
CA PRO A 315 13.48 -5.13 20.10
C PRO A 315 13.53 -6.60 20.56
N THR A 316 12.90 -6.93 21.69
CA THR A 316 12.76 -8.30 22.21
C THR A 316 11.44 -8.95 21.83
N GLY A 317 10.61 -8.29 21.01
CA GLY A 317 9.24 -8.70 20.67
C GLY A 317 9.10 -10.10 20.06
N LEU A 318 10.16 -10.68 19.49
CA LEU A 318 10.18 -12.06 18.97
C LEU A 318 10.36 -13.13 20.06
N GLN A 319 10.85 -12.78 21.25
CA GLN A 319 11.14 -13.76 22.30
C GLN A 319 9.87 -14.44 22.82
N GLY A 320 9.74 -15.74 22.55
CA GLY A 320 8.56 -16.52 22.92
C GLY A 320 7.33 -16.30 22.04
N ALA A 321 7.44 -15.47 20.99
CA ALA A 321 6.38 -15.30 20.01
C ALA A 321 6.19 -16.58 19.20
N ARG A 322 4.93 -16.96 18.92
CA ARG A 322 4.58 -18.15 18.14
C ARG A 322 4.20 -17.74 16.74
N ILE A 323 5.04 -18.09 15.76
CA ILE A 323 4.93 -17.62 14.38
C ILE A 323 4.72 -18.81 13.44
N GLY A 324 3.65 -18.76 12.66
CA GLY A 324 3.32 -19.80 11.67
C GLY A 324 3.85 -19.49 10.28
N VAL A 325 4.41 -20.51 9.60
CA VAL A 325 4.97 -20.38 8.25
C VAL A 325 3.97 -20.88 7.21
N LEU A 326 3.53 -19.98 6.31
CA LEU A 326 2.61 -20.34 5.22
C LEU A 326 3.38 -20.89 4.02
N ARG A 327 3.61 -22.20 4.01
CA ARG A 327 4.28 -22.88 2.89
C ARG A 327 3.46 -22.88 1.60
N GLY A 328 2.13 -22.76 1.69
CA GLY A 328 1.25 -22.52 0.54
C GLY A 328 1.56 -21.22 -0.22
N SER A 329 2.16 -20.24 0.45
CA SER A 329 2.59 -18.96 -0.14
C SER A 329 4.10 -18.94 -0.47
N THR A 330 4.68 -20.08 -0.83
CA THR A 330 6.10 -20.23 -1.25
C THR A 330 6.19 -20.99 -2.57
N GLY A 331 7.40 -21.10 -3.15
CA GLY A 331 7.63 -21.91 -4.35
C GLY A 331 7.40 -21.18 -5.67
N PHE A 332 6.95 -19.92 -5.62
CA PHE A 332 6.80 -19.08 -6.81
C PHE A 332 8.11 -18.44 -7.28
N SER A 333 9.12 -18.32 -6.40
CA SER A 333 10.42 -17.72 -6.71
C SER A 333 11.51 -18.31 -5.82
N PRO A 334 12.52 -19.01 -6.38
CA PRO A 334 13.65 -19.52 -5.61
C PRO A 334 14.40 -18.43 -4.84
N ASP A 335 14.45 -17.22 -5.38
CA ASP A 335 15.11 -16.06 -4.78
C ASP A 335 14.34 -15.57 -3.54
N ALA A 336 13.02 -15.47 -3.66
CA ALA A 336 12.16 -15.10 -2.53
C ALA A 336 12.15 -16.18 -1.45
N ASP A 337 12.07 -17.46 -1.85
CA ASP A 337 12.11 -18.59 -0.94
C ASP A 337 13.44 -18.63 -0.17
N ALA A 338 14.57 -18.32 -0.82
CA ALA A 338 15.87 -18.29 -0.16
C ALA A 338 15.97 -17.18 0.90
N VAL A 339 15.51 -15.97 0.59
CA VAL A 339 15.44 -14.87 1.58
C VAL A 339 14.46 -15.21 2.71
N PHE A 340 13.37 -15.89 2.39
CA PHE A 340 12.38 -16.29 3.39
C PHE A 340 12.94 -17.32 4.38
N GLU A 341 13.72 -18.30 3.92
CA GLU A 341 14.43 -19.23 4.83
C GLU A 341 15.41 -18.50 5.75
N GLU A 342 16.14 -17.49 5.24
CA GLU A 342 17.02 -16.63 6.04
C GLU A 342 16.22 -15.86 7.10
N ALA A 343 15.07 -15.31 6.73
CA ALA A 343 14.18 -14.61 7.66
C ALA A 343 13.65 -15.54 8.77
N ILE A 344 13.20 -16.75 8.43
CA ILE A 344 12.76 -17.75 9.41
C ILE A 344 13.89 -18.11 10.38
N ALA A 345 15.11 -18.28 9.88
CA ALA A 345 16.28 -18.56 10.71
C ALA A 345 16.57 -17.41 11.68
N ALA A 346 16.53 -16.17 11.22
CA ALA A 346 16.72 -14.99 12.06
C ALA A 346 15.64 -14.87 13.14
N MET A 347 14.37 -15.16 12.84
CA MET A 347 13.30 -15.17 13.84
C MET A 347 13.49 -16.26 14.90
N ARG A 348 13.94 -17.47 14.52
CA ARG A 348 14.29 -18.53 15.49
C ARG A 348 15.44 -18.10 16.41
N GLU A 349 16.47 -17.46 15.84
CA GLU A 349 17.62 -16.97 16.61
C GLU A 349 17.21 -15.87 17.61
N ALA A 350 16.28 -14.99 17.22
CA ALA A 350 15.70 -13.98 18.09
C ALA A 350 14.75 -14.54 19.18
N GLY A 351 14.50 -15.85 19.17
CA GLY A 351 13.74 -16.56 20.21
C GLY A 351 12.27 -16.84 19.89
N ALA A 352 11.85 -16.70 18.63
CA ALA A 352 10.49 -17.06 18.22
C ALA A 352 10.33 -18.59 18.10
N GLU A 353 9.17 -19.09 18.53
CA GLU A 353 8.71 -20.44 18.29
C GLU A 353 8.09 -20.53 16.89
N ILE A 354 8.81 -21.17 15.95
CA ILE A 354 8.32 -21.32 14.57
C ILE A 354 7.50 -22.61 14.41
N VAL A 355 6.27 -22.46 13.95
CA VAL A 355 5.38 -23.56 13.53
C VAL A 355 5.40 -23.64 12.00
N ASP A 356 5.92 -24.74 11.45
CA ASP A 356 6.18 -24.88 10.01
C ASP A 356 5.96 -26.34 9.56
N PRO A 357 5.00 -26.62 8.67
CA PRO A 357 4.08 -25.68 8.00
C PRO A 357 2.85 -25.34 8.83
N VAL A 358 2.19 -24.21 8.49
CA VAL A 358 0.81 -23.91 8.83
C VAL A 358 -0.02 -23.85 7.55
N GLU A 359 -1.15 -24.54 7.54
CA GLU A 359 -2.07 -24.62 6.41
C GLU A 359 -3.22 -23.63 6.58
N ILE A 360 -3.65 -23.01 5.49
CA ILE A 360 -4.85 -22.20 5.43
C ILE A 360 -6.01 -23.09 4.95
N PRO A 361 -7.07 -23.32 5.76
CA PRO A 361 -8.11 -24.28 5.40
C PRO A 361 -8.83 -23.96 4.08
N SER A 362 -9.01 -22.68 3.76
CA SER A 362 -9.68 -22.23 2.55
C SER A 362 -8.89 -22.44 1.27
N GLU A 363 -7.55 -22.52 1.33
CA GLU A 363 -6.70 -22.79 0.15
C GLU A 363 -6.85 -24.23 -0.36
N ALA A 364 -7.48 -25.13 0.41
CA ALA A 364 -7.82 -26.46 -0.06
C ALA A 364 -8.90 -26.45 -1.16
N ASP A 365 -9.66 -25.37 -1.29
CA ASP A 365 -10.60 -25.17 -2.40
C ASP A 365 -9.88 -24.49 -3.58
N PRO A 366 -9.78 -25.13 -4.76
CA PRO A 366 -9.16 -24.50 -5.93
C PRO A 366 -9.93 -23.27 -6.45
N ALA A 367 -11.18 -23.06 -6.01
CA ALA A 367 -11.95 -21.85 -6.30
C ALA A 367 -11.68 -20.70 -5.32
N TRP A 368 -10.82 -20.91 -4.31
CA TRP A 368 -10.38 -19.89 -3.38
C TRP A 368 -9.96 -18.60 -4.10
N GLY A 369 -10.48 -17.47 -3.64
CA GLY A 369 -10.12 -16.15 -4.16
C GLY A 369 -10.71 -15.78 -5.53
N ASN A 370 -11.35 -16.71 -6.26
CA ASN A 370 -11.97 -16.40 -7.58
C ASN A 370 -13.05 -15.31 -7.50
N ASP A 371 -13.64 -15.15 -6.33
CA ASP A 371 -14.67 -14.16 -6.05
C ASP A 371 -14.12 -12.75 -5.77
N THR A 372 -12.79 -12.61 -5.64
CA THR A 372 -12.16 -11.31 -5.31
C THR A 372 -12.47 -10.27 -6.38
N LEU A 373 -12.09 -10.51 -7.64
CA LEU A 373 -12.31 -9.54 -8.71
C LEU A 373 -13.80 -9.20 -8.94
N PRO A 374 -14.73 -10.18 -9.00
CA PRO A 374 -16.16 -9.87 -9.06
C PRO A 374 -16.62 -8.90 -7.98
N VAL A 375 -16.25 -9.12 -6.71
CA VAL A 375 -16.58 -8.20 -5.60
C VAL A 375 -16.01 -6.80 -5.87
N LEU A 376 -14.75 -6.69 -6.27
CA LEU A 376 -14.13 -5.40 -6.60
C LEU A 376 -14.89 -4.67 -7.71
N GLU A 377 -15.36 -5.38 -8.74
CA GLU A 377 -16.09 -4.78 -9.86
C GLU A 377 -17.45 -4.19 -9.45
N TRP A 378 -18.22 -4.90 -8.60
CA TRP A 378 -19.48 -4.38 -8.05
C TRP A 378 -19.23 -3.13 -7.20
N GLU A 379 -18.23 -3.20 -6.32
CA GLU A 379 -17.94 -2.12 -5.38
C GLU A 379 -17.30 -0.90 -6.05
N LEU A 380 -16.48 -1.09 -7.09
CA LEU A 380 -15.83 -0.02 -7.85
C LEU A 380 -16.87 0.92 -8.48
N LYS A 381 -17.86 0.34 -9.17
CA LYS A 381 -18.90 1.13 -9.84
C LYS A 381 -19.67 2.01 -8.86
N ALA A 382 -20.08 1.45 -7.72
CA ALA A 382 -20.81 2.17 -6.70
C ALA A 382 -19.91 3.21 -6.00
N GLY A 383 -18.70 2.81 -5.58
CA GLY A 383 -17.77 3.66 -4.87
C GLY A 383 -17.31 4.87 -5.67
N LEU A 384 -17.04 4.70 -6.98
CA LEU A 384 -16.68 5.83 -7.84
C LEU A 384 -17.84 6.82 -7.99
N ALA A 385 -19.08 6.34 -8.15
CA ALA A 385 -20.25 7.22 -8.23
C ALA A 385 -20.41 8.05 -6.94
N ASP A 386 -20.26 7.42 -5.78
CA ASP A 386 -20.32 8.09 -4.48
C ASP A 386 -19.18 9.10 -4.31
N TYR A 387 -17.95 8.74 -4.70
CA TYR A 387 -16.81 9.65 -4.65
C TYR A 387 -17.02 10.87 -5.55
N PHE A 388 -17.42 10.68 -6.81
CA PHE A 388 -17.62 11.78 -7.75
C PHE A 388 -18.71 12.74 -7.27
N ALA A 389 -19.83 12.21 -6.76
CA ALA A 389 -20.90 13.04 -6.20
C ALA A 389 -20.49 13.77 -4.91
N GLY A 390 -19.66 13.16 -4.07
CA GLY A 390 -19.27 13.68 -2.77
C GLY A 390 -18.10 14.66 -2.80
N PHE A 391 -17.14 14.49 -3.71
CA PHE A 391 -15.82 15.13 -3.66
C PHE A 391 -15.43 15.94 -4.90
N LEU A 392 -16.04 15.71 -6.07
CA LEU A 392 -15.75 16.51 -7.26
C LEU A 392 -16.66 17.74 -7.38
N PRO A 393 -16.19 18.82 -8.03
CA PRO A 393 -16.99 20.03 -8.21
C PRO A 393 -18.36 19.76 -8.86
N GLU A 394 -19.39 20.50 -8.43
CA GLU A 394 -20.73 20.39 -9.02
C GLU A 394 -20.68 20.65 -10.54
N GLY A 395 -21.26 19.73 -11.32
CA GLY A 395 -21.27 19.81 -12.78
C GLY A 395 -19.96 19.38 -13.45
N ALA A 396 -19.06 18.69 -12.73
CA ALA A 396 -17.90 18.02 -13.32
C ALA A 396 -18.32 17.12 -14.51
N PRO A 397 -17.53 17.07 -15.60
CA PRO A 397 -17.85 16.27 -16.79
C PRO A 397 -17.74 14.76 -16.53
N ILE A 398 -17.01 14.36 -15.49
CA ILE A 398 -16.90 12.98 -15.02
C ILE A 398 -17.75 12.83 -13.76
N ALA A 399 -18.84 12.06 -13.85
CA ALA A 399 -19.74 11.81 -12.73
C ALA A 399 -20.03 10.32 -12.51
N SER A 400 -19.50 9.44 -13.35
CA SER A 400 -19.73 7.99 -13.30
C SER A 400 -18.58 7.22 -13.92
N LEU A 401 -18.51 5.91 -13.66
CA LEU A 401 -17.56 5.01 -14.34
C LEU A 401 -17.78 5.01 -15.87
N ALA A 402 -19.03 5.13 -16.33
CA ALA A 402 -19.33 5.26 -17.76
C ALA A 402 -18.72 6.52 -18.39
N ASP A 403 -18.69 7.64 -17.67
CA ASP A 403 -18.05 8.88 -18.16
C ASP A 403 -16.53 8.72 -18.25
N VAL A 404 -15.91 8.02 -17.30
CA VAL A 404 -14.47 7.68 -17.35
C VAL A 404 -14.18 6.80 -18.56
N ILE A 405 -14.99 5.77 -18.81
CA ILE A 405 -14.85 4.88 -19.98
C ILE A 405 -14.94 5.69 -21.28
N ALA A 406 -15.94 6.56 -21.39
CA ALA A 406 -16.14 7.40 -22.57
C ALA A 406 -14.98 8.39 -22.77
N PHE A 407 -14.48 9.01 -21.69
CA PHE A 407 -13.32 9.88 -21.75
C PHE A 407 -12.09 9.13 -22.31
N ASN A 408 -11.81 7.93 -21.79
CA ASN A 408 -10.68 7.13 -22.23
C ASN A 408 -10.81 6.70 -23.70
N ASP A 409 -12.03 6.38 -24.17
CA ASP A 409 -12.28 6.04 -25.58
C ASP A 409 -12.05 7.26 -26.50
N GLU A 410 -12.39 8.47 -26.05
CA GLU A 410 -12.14 9.72 -26.78
C GLU A 410 -10.66 10.13 -26.80
N HIS A 411 -9.88 9.73 -25.78
CA HIS A 411 -8.45 10.02 -25.62
C HIS A 411 -7.58 8.76 -25.72
N ALA A 412 -7.98 7.80 -26.56
CA ALA A 412 -7.39 6.47 -26.61
C ALA A 412 -5.90 6.45 -26.99
N ASP A 413 -5.39 7.48 -27.67
CA ASP A 413 -3.98 7.64 -28.02
C ASP A 413 -3.09 8.03 -26.83
N GLU A 414 -3.68 8.56 -25.76
CA GLU A 414 -3.00 8.92 -24.52
C GLU A 414 -3.31 7.89 -23.41
N GLU A 415 -4.59 7.72 -23.09
CA GLU A 415 -5.06 6.89 -21.97
C GLU A 415 -4.92 5.39 -22.25
N LEU A 416 -5.26 4.96 -23.47
CA LEU A 416 -5.28 3.54 -23.86
C LEU A 416 -4.07 3.12 -24.71
N GLN A 417 -3.00 3.92 -24.67
CA GLN A 417 -1.80 3.73 -25.50
C GLN A 417 -1.16 2.35 -25.34
N TYR A 418 -1.07 1.86 -24.09
CA TYR A 418 -0.31 0.66 -23.75
C TYR A 418 -1.21 -0.53 -23.45
N PHE A 419 -2.30 -0.30 -22.71
CA PHE A 419 -3.25 -1.34 -22.32
C PHE A 419 -4.66 -0.78 -22.22
N ASP A 420 -5.64 -1.67 -22.30
CA ASP A 420 -7.05 -1.33 -22.41
C ASP A 420 -7.69 -0.84 -21.10
N GLN A 421 -9.01 -0.85 -21.06
CA GLN A 421 -9.84 -0.59 -19.88
C GLN A 421 -10.85 -1.73 -19.63
N GLY A 422 -10.43 -2.98 -19.87
CA GLY A 422 -11.31 -4.14 -19.84
C GLY A 422 -11.99 -4.40 -18.49
N ILE A 423 -11.33 -4.09 -17.37
CA ILE A 423 -11.92 -4.26 -16.03
C ILE A 423 -13.01 -3.21 -15.81
N PHE A 424 -12.82 -1.97 -16.28
CA PHE A 424 -13.85 -0.93 -16.21
C PHE A 424 -15.10 -1.30 -17.00
N VAL A 425 -14.94 -1.81 -18.22
CA VAL A 425 -16.07 -2.28 -19.04
C VAL A 425 -16.82 -3.42 -18.34
N SER A 426 -16.09 -4.34 -17.70
CA SER A 426 -16.66 -5.42 -16.90
C SER A 426 -17.43 -4.88 -15.69
N ALA A 427 -16.82 -3.98 -14.90
CA ALA A 427 -17.42 -3.34 -13.74
C ALA A 427 -18.67 -2.51 -14.08
N GLU A 428 -18.66 -1.76 -15.18
CA GLU A 428 -19.83 -0.99 -15.62
C GLU A 428 -21.01 -1.90 -15.99
N SER A 429 -20.76 -3.14 -16.40
CA SER A 429 -21.82 -4.12 -16.68
C SER A 429 -22.46 -4.72 -15.41
N ARG A 430 -21.87 -4.48 -14.23
CA ARG A 430 -22.39 -4.99 -12.95
C ARG A 430 -23.68 -4.28 -12.53
N THR A 431 -24.49 -5.04 -11.80
CA THR A 431 -25.69 -4.61 -11.09
C THR A 431 -25.33 -3.78 -9.84
N GLY A 432 -26.34 -3.35 -9.08
CA GLY A 432 -26.13 -2.61 -7.83
C GLY A 432 -25.72 -3.49 -6.65
N LEU A 433 -25.34 -2.85 -5.54
CA LEU A 433 -24.95 -3.54 -4.30
C LEU A 433 -26.11 -4.23 -3.59
N ASP A 434 -27.36 -4.03 -4.03
CA ASP A 434 -28.54 -4.78 -3.56
C ASP A 434 -28.72 -6.13 -4.26
N ASP A 435 -27.85 -6.47 -5.23
CA ASP A 435 -27.86 -7.76 -5.91
C ASP A 435 -27.58 -8.92 -4.92
N PRO A 436 -28.49 -9.91 -4.81
CA PRO A 436 -28.28 -11.08 -3.96
C PRO A 436 -27.00 -11.88 -4.28
N GLU A 437 -26.55 -11.89 -5.53
CA GLU A 437 -25.31 -12.57 -5.93
C GLU A 437 -24.08 -11.85 -5.39
N TYR A 438 -24.06 -10.51 -5.45
CA TYR A 438 -23.01 -9.70 -4.82
C TYR A 438 -22.95 -9.97 -3.31
N GLN A 439 -24.09 -9.89 -2.63
CA GLN A 439 -24.18 -10.10 -1.18
C GLN A 439 -23.69 -11.50 -0.77
N ALA A 440 -24.09 -12.54 -1.51
CA ALA A 440 -23.62 -13.90 -1.26
C ALA A 440 -22.12 -14.06 -1.54
N THR A 441 -21.59 -13.38 -2.56
CA THR A 441 -20.19 -13.45 -2.96
C THR A 441 -19.27 -12.79 -1.93
N VAL A 442 -19.64 -11.61 -1.40
CA VAL A 442 -18.93 -10.97 -0.29
C VAL A 442 -18.87 -11.89 0.93
N LEU A 443 -20.00 -12.50 1.31
CA LEU A 443 -20.04 -13.42 2.46
C LEU A 443 -19.14 -14.64 2.28
N ARG A 444 -19.15 -15.25 1.08
CA ARG A 444 -18.24 -16.38 0.78
C ARG A 444 -16.79 -15.95 0.91
N LEU A 445 -16.42 -14.81 0.33
CA LEU A 445 -15.05 -14.32 0.34
C LEU A 445 -14.56 -14.01 1.77
N GLN A 446 -15.41 -13.37 2.60
CA GLN A 446 -15.07 -13.07 3.98
C GLN A 446 -15.00 -14.30 4.87
N TYR A 447 -15.95 -15.24 4.77
CA TYR A 447 -15.88 -16.50 5.49
C TYR A 447 -14.58 -17.24 5.19
N ALA A 448 -14.22 -17.24 3.91
CA ALA A 448 -13.05 -17.92 3.43
C ALA A 448 -11.75 -17.20 3.92
N GLY A 449 -11.72 -15.86 3.98
CA GLY A 449 -10.61 -15.06 4.54
C GLY A 449 -10.44 -15.14 6.05
N ARG A 450 -11.55 -15.27 6.79
CA ARG A 450 -11.63 -15.18 8.25
C ARG A 450 -11.75 -16.56 8.89
N ASP A 451 -12.99 -17.01 9.16
CA ASP A 451 -13.32 -18.25 9.87
C ASP A 451 -12.70 -19.51 9.28
N ASN A 452 -12.68 -19.61 7.95
CA ASN A 452 -12.06 -20.73 7.24
C ASN A 452 -10.67 -20.39 6.69
N GLY A 453 -10.12 -19.25 7.08
CA GLY A 453 -8.85 -18.72 6.61
C GLY A 453 -7.91 -18.38 7.77
N LEU A 454 -7.62 -17.08 7.92
CA LEU A 454 -6.63 -16.58 8.87
C LEU A 454 -6.98 -16.90 10.32
N ASP A 455 -8.24 -16.75 10.75
CA ASP A 455 -8.63 -16.98 12.14
C ASP A 455 -8.44 -18.45 12.53
N ALA A 456 -8.91 -19.38 11.69
CA ALA A 456 -8.71 -20.81 11.93
C ALA A 456 -7.22 -21.18 11.99
N ALA A 457 -6.38 -20.61 11.12
CA ALA A 457 -4.95 -20.89 11.11
C ALA A 457 -4.24 -20.37 12.37
N LEU A 458 -4.57 -19.15 12.80
CA LEU A 458 -4.04 -18.52 14.01
C LEU A 458 -4.49 -19.28 15.27
N GLU A 459 -5.78 -19.58 15.40
CA GLU A 459 -6.35 -20.23 16.58
C GLU A 459 -5.90 -21.68 16.74
N SER A 460 -5.93 -22.47 15.66
CA SER A 460 -5.61 -23.91 15.71
C SER A 460 -4.18 -24.20 16.18
N ASN A 461 -3.28 -23.22 16.02
CA ASN A 461 -1.87 -23.33 16.40
C ASN A 461 -1.48 -22.37 17.53
N ALA A 462 -2.42 -21.59 18.08
CA ALA A 462 -2.18 -20.54 19.06
C ALA A 462 -1.02 -19.61 18.66
N LEU A 463 -1.15 -18.99 17.49
CA LEU A 463 -0.11 -18.16 16.87
C LEU A 463 -0.35 -16.68 17.17
N ASP A 464 0.73 -15.94 17.32
CA ASP A 464 0.71 -14.47 17.37
C ASP A 464 0.64 -13.86 15.97
N ALA A 465 1.24 -14.52 14.97
CA ALA A 465 1.22 -14.10 13.58
C ALA A 465 1.52 -15.26 12.60
N LEU A 466 1.15 -15.06 11.35
CA LEU A 466 1.58 -15.86 10.20
C LEU A 466 2.62 -15.08 9.38
N ILE A 467 3.54 -15.78 8.73
CA ILE A 467 4.55 -15.18 7.84
C ILE A 467 4.64 -15.87 6.49
N ALA A 468 5.03 -15.09 5.49
CA ALA A 468 5.30 -15.52 4.12
C ALA A 468 6.22 -14.52 3.39
N PRO A 469 6.89 -14.91 2.29
CA PRO A 469 7.56 -13.95 1.42
C PRO A 469 6.54 -12.95 0.85
N THR A 470 6.91 -11.67 0.77
CA THR A 470 5.99 -10.62 0.30
C THR A 470 5.73 -10.74 -1.20
N ASN A 471 6.80 -10.70 -2.01
CA ASN A 471 6.77 -10.89 -3.46
C ASN A 471 8.04 -11.60 -3.94
N ALA A 472 8.09 -11.90 -5.23
CA ALA A 472 9.34 -12.16 -5.95
C ALA A 472 10.15 -10.86 -6.16
N PRO A 473 11.45 -10.94 -6.50
CA PRO A 473 12.21 -9.78 -6.95
C PRO A 473 11.48 -8.99 -8.03
N ALA A 474 11.59 -7.66 -7.99
CA ALA A 474 10.94 -6.78 -8.95
C ALA A 474 11.24 -7.20 -10.41
N THR A 475 10.22 -7.15 -11.26
CA THR A 475 10.31 -7.59 -12.65
C THR A 475 10.59 -6.42 -13.60
N LYS A 476 11.01 -6.73 -14.84
CA LYS A 476 11.22 -5.72 -15.87
C LYS A 476 9.94 -4.95 -16.16
N ILE A 477 10.07 -3.66 -16.36
CA ILE A 477 8.98 -2.84 -16.90
C ILE A 477 8.71 -3.28 -18.33
N ASP A 478 7.47 -3.67 -18.60
CA ASP A 478 6.99 -4.02 -19.93
C ASP A 478 5.60 -3.41 -20.12
N LEU A 479 5.56 -2.22 -20.73
CA LEU A 479 4.31 -1.52 -21.02
C LEU A 479 3.45 -2.26 -22.07
N VAL A 480 4.02 -3.19 -22.83
CA VAL A 480 3.31 -3.87 -23.92
C VAL A 480 2.65 -5.15 -23.43
N ASN A 481 3.34 -5.93 -22.60
CA ASN A 481 2.83 -7.22 -22.10
C ASN A 481 2.32 -7.16 -20.66
N GLY A 482 2.50 -6.03 -19.98
CA GLY A 482 2.10 -5.85 -18.59
C GLY A 482 3.04 -6.54 -17.60
N ASP A 483 2.59 -6.62 -16.35
CA ASP A 483 3.40 -7.20 -15.27
C ASP A 483 3.58 -8.72 -15.40
N PHE A 484 4.81 -9.17 -15.22
CA PHE A 484 5.12 -10.59 -15.01
C PHE A 484 4.97 -10.96 -13.53
N PHE A 485 3.73 -10.99 -13.03
CA PHE A 485 3.46 -11.40 -11.65
C PHE A 485 3.54 -12.91 -11.49
N ILE A 486 4.41 -13.39 -10.60
CA ILE A 486 4.61 -14.83 -10.36
C ILE A 486 4.14 -15.29 -8.97
N GLY A 487 3.95 -14.39 -8.01
CA GLY A 487 3.40 -14.72 -6.70
C GLY A 487 3.56 -13.61 -5.65
N GLY A 488 2.77 -13.70 -4.59
CA GLY A 488 2.76 -12.80 -3.43
C GLY A 488 1.69 -13.22 -2.41
N THR A 489 1.64 -12.58 -1.25
CA THR A 489 0.89 -13.11 -0.08
C THR A 489 -0.23 -12.19 0.46
N SER A 490 -0.61 -11.13 -0.24
CA SER A 490 -1.57 -10.15 0.30
C SER A 490 -3.03 -10.63 0.30
N THR A 491 -3.41 -11.51 -0.62
CA THR A 491 -4.83 -11.82 -0.89
C THR A 491 -5.61 -12.27 0.33
N LEU A 492 -5.04 -13.15 1.17
CA LEU A 492 -5.70 -13.66 2.37
C LEU A 492 -6.15 -12.56 3.33
N ALA A 493 -5.25 -11.63 3.66
CA ALA A 493 -5.55 -10.55 4.58
C ALA A 493 -6.35 -9.41 3.93
N ALA A 494 -6.15 -9.18 2.63
CA ALA A 494 -6.93 -8.22 1.85
C ALA A 494 -8.44 -8.54 1.92
N ILE A 495 -8.81 -9.78 1.59
CA ILE A 495 -10.21 -10.19 1.57
C ILE A 495 -10.81 -10.33 2.98
N ALA A 496 -9.99 -10.68 3.98
CA ALA A 496 -10.41 -10.69 5.37
C ALA A 496 -10.61 -9.27 5.91
N GLY A 497 -9.94 -8.29 5.30
CA GLY A 497 -9.78 -6.92 5.80
C GLY A 497 -8.86 -6.83 7.01
N TYR A 498 -7.93 -7.78 7.17
CA TYR A 498 -7.04 -7.93 8.33
C TYR A 498 -5.68 -7.26 8.11
N PRO A 499 -4.90 -6.99 9.15
CA PRO A 499 -3.67 -6.22 9.01
C PRO A 499 -2.51 -7.04 8.45
N LEU A 500 -1.63 -6.36 7.70
CA LEU A 500 -0.35 -6.86 7.22
C LEU A 500 0.77 -5.87 7.59
N VAL A 501 1.94 -6.39 7.93
CA VAL A 501 3.19 -5.60 8.01
C VAL A 501 4.26 -6.29 7.18
N THR A 502 4.71 -5.67 6.09
CA THR A 502 5.90 -6.13 5.36
C THR A 502 7.14 -5.38 5.84
N VAL A 503 8.25 -6.11 5.97
CA VAL A 503 9.56 -5.59 6.38
C VAL A 503 10.62 -6.11 5.41
N PRO A 504 11.61 -5.30 5.02
CA PRO A 504 12.76 -5.77 4.24
C PRO A 504 13.45 -6.95 4.94
N ALA A 505 13.67 -8.04 4.22
CA ALA A 505 14.25 -9.28 4.75
C ALA A 505 15.61 -9.63 4.10
N GLY A 506 15.86 -9.14 2.88
CA GLY A 506 17.11 -9.36 2.18
C GLY A 506 17.09 -8.85 0.75
N TYR A 507 18.11 -9.23 -0.02
CA TYR A 507 18.25 -8.86 -1.43
C TYR A 507 18.65 -10.08 -2.26
N ARG A 508 18.21 -10.08 -3.52
CA ARG A 508 18.73 -10.95 -4.58
C ARG A 508 18.93 -10.13 -5.83
N HIS A 509 20.08 -10.29 -6.48
CA HIS A 509 20.42 -9.53 -7.70
C HIS A 509 20.29 -8.00 -7.53
N GLY A 510 20.60 -7.47 -6.34
CA GLY A 510 20.44 -6.06 -6.01
C GLY A 510 19.00 -5.58 -5.84
N LEU A 511 18.01 -6.48 -5.85
CA LEU A 511 16.60 -6.18 -5.64
C LEU A 511 16.17 -6.58 -4.23
N PRO A 512 15.42 -5.72 -3.53
CA PRO A 512 14.88 -6.05 -2.22
C PRO A 512 13.86 -7.19 -2.28
N ILE A 513 13.80 -7.96 -1.20
CA ILE A 513 12.75 -8.94 -0.91
C ILE A 513 12.28 -8.72 0.53
N GLY A 514 10.97 -8.65 0.72
CA GLY A 514 10.33 -8.50 2.03
C GLY A 514 9.79 -9.81 2.59
N VAL A 515 9.59 -9.84 3.91
CA VAL A 515 8.74 -10.81 4.61
C VAL A 515 7.50 -10.10 5.14
N THR A 516 6.33 -10.71 4.98
CA THR A 516 5.07 -10.16 5.47
C THR A 516 4.61 -10.90 6.72
N PHE A 517 4.30 -10.15 7.78
CA PHE A 517 3.58 -10.60 8.96
C PHE A 517 2.07 -10.36 8.78
N MET A 518 1.26 -11.34 9.17
CA MET A 518 -0.20 -11.31 9.04
C MET A 518 -0.83 -11.69 10.38
N GLY A 519 -1.91 -11.02 10.75
CA GLY A 519 -2.61 -11.27 12.00
C GLY A 519 -4.13 -11.20 11.84
N GLY A 520 -4.85 -11.41 12.94
CA GLY A 520 -6.30 -11.21 13.00
C GLY A 520 -6.70 -9.74 12.96
N ALA A 521 -7.99 -9.44 12.89
CA ALA A 521 -8.48 -8.06 12.98
C ALA A 521 -7.92 -7.32 14.22
N PHE A 522 -7.54 -6.06 14.04
CA PHE A 522 -7.04 -5.16 15.08
C PHE A 522 -5.79 -5.66 15.83
N SER A 523 -4.95 -6.47 15.17
CA SER A 523 -3.70 -7.00 15.73
C SER A 523 -2.45 -6.18 15.35
N GLU A 524 -2.61 -4.95 14.86
CA GLU A 524 -1.50 -4.10 14.41
C GLU A 524 -0.42 -3.92 15.48
N GLU A 525 -0.79 -3.76 16.76
CA GLU A 525 0.15 -3.65 17.87
C GLU A 525 1.08 -4.88 17.95
N THR A 526 0.50 -6.09 17.87
CA THR A 526 1.25 -7.34 17.85
C THR A 526 2.14 -7.42 16.62
N LEU A 527 1.61 -7.13 15.43
CA LEU A 527 2.39 -7.22 14.20
C LEU A 527 3.54 -6.22 14.16
N ILE A 528 3.32 -4.98 14.62
CA ILE A 528 4.36 -3.94 14.71
C ILE A 528 5.45 -4.36 15.68
N ARG A 529 5.10 -4.92 16.84
CA ARG A 529 6.08 -5.45 17.80
C ARG A 529 6.96 -6.54 17.19
N LEU A 530 6.36 -7.52 16.51
CA LEU A 530 7.08 -8.62 15.87
C LEU A 530 7.95 -8.13 14.71
N ALA A 531 7.39 -7.28 13.86
CA ALA A 531 8.06 -6.68 12.71
C ALA A 531 9.26 -5.82 13.15
N TYR A 532 9.10 -5.02 14.20
CA TYR A 532 10.18 -4.19 14.73
C TYR A 532 11.31 -5.05 15.31
N ALA A 533 11.00 -6.06 16.12
CA ALA A 533 12.01 -6.99 16.63
C ALA A 533 12.76 -7.73 15.49
N PHE A 534 12.06 -8.12 14.43
CA PHE A 534 12.68 -8.70 13.24
C PHE A 534 13.60 -7.69 12.52
N GLU A 535 13.11 -6.48 12.27
CA GLU A 535 13.89 -5.40 11.66
C GLU A 535 15.18 -5.14 12.43
N GLN A 536 15.11 -5.05 13.77
CA GLN A 536 16.27 -4.82 14.63
C GLN A 536 17.24 -6.02 14.66
N GLN A 537 16.74 -7.24 14.44
CA GLN A 537 17.58 -8.44 14.33
C GLN A 537 18.38 -8.47 13.03
N VAL A 538 17.79 -8.02 11.91
CA VAL A 538 18.40 -8.20 10.58
C VAL A 538 19.06 -6.94 10.02
N GLN A 539 18.53 -5.75 10.31
CA GLN A 539 19.02 -4.43 9.87
C GLN A 539 19.49 -4.39 8.39
N VAL A 540 18.72 -4.99 7.48
CA VAL A 540 19.13 -5.19 6.08
C VAL A 540 18.89 -3.98 5.18
N TRP A 541 18.14 -2.97 5.61
CA TRP A 541 17.80 -1.83 4.75
C TRP A 541 19.07 -1.11 4.25
N THR A 542 19.12 -0.83 2.95
CA THR A 542 20.19 -0.04 2.34
C THR A 542 19.60 0.98 1.39
N ALA A 543 20.16 2.20 1.37
CA ALA A 543 19.71 3.22 0.42
C ALA A 543 19.98 2.78 -1.03
N PRO A 544 19.05 2.99 -1.97
CA PRO A 544 19.24 2.64 -3.37
C PRO A 544 20.41 3.37 -4.02
N SER A 545 21.07 2.71 -4.95
CA SER A 545 22.18 3.26 -5.74
C SER A 545 21.77 3.71 -7.15
N PHE A 546 20.48 3.63 -7.50
CA PHE A 546 19.91 4.09 -8.77
C PHE A 546 20.61 3.45 -9.99
N VAL A 547 20.79 2.13 -9.96
CA VAL A 547 21.53 1.40 -10.98
C VAL A 547 20.77 1.43 -12.32
N PRO A 548 21.42 1.83 -13.42
CA PRO A 548 20.81 1.75 -14.75
C PRO A 548 20.49 0.29 -15.12
N GLY A 549 19.27 0.05 -15.59
CA GLY A 549 18.68 -1.28 -15.74
C GLY A 549 19.37 -2.30 -16.66
N SER A 550 20.39 -1.91 -17.42
CA SER A 550 21.19 -2.85 -18.22
C SER A 550 22.20 -3.68 -17.40
N VAL A 551 22.32 -3.44 -16.09
CA VAL A 551 23.27 -4.14 -15.21
C VAL A 551 22.51 -4.87 -14.12
N ILE A 552 22.53 -6.21 -14.16
CA ILE A 552 22.21 -6.99 -12.95
C ILE A 552 23.49 -6.99 -12.11
N PRO A 553 23.47 -6.44 -10.88
CA PRO A 553 24.62 -6.50 -10.00
C PRO A 553 25.02 -7.97 -9.76
N PRO A 554 26.31 -8.31 -9.82
CA PRO A 554 26.75 -9.62 -9.35
C PRO A 554 26.39 -9.77 -7.85
N GLU A 555 26.08 -10.99 -7.42
CA GLU A 555 25.90 -11.27 -6.00
C GLU A 555 27.23 -11.03 -5.27
N GLU A 556 27.18 -10.30 -4.15
CA GLU A 556 28.34 -10.08 -3.26
C GLU A 556 28.56 -11.25 -2.30
#